data_AF-A0AAV6XHA5-F1
#
_entry.id   AF-A0AAV6XHA5-F1
#
_cell.length_a   1.000
_cell.length_b   1.000
_cell.length_c   1.000
_cell.angle_alpha   90.00
_cell.angle_beta   90.00
_cell.angle_gamma   90.00
#
_symmetry.space_group_name_H-M   'P 1'
#
loop_
_entity.id
_entity.type
_entity.pdbx_description
1 polymer ?
#
loop_
_entity_poly.entity_id
_entity_poly.type
_entity_poly.pdbx_seq_one_letter_code
_entity_poly.pdbx_strand_id
1 'polypeptide(L)'
;MAKIRRTDEAKSMRNGVMEALQPPPYLSSLSTDSYQGKCQFLGREFLGIATSEDINPSLSSPSSTSAIGFLKLKLLVIFRCPKLKEWEDITVQEGESAIMSIMPCLKQLDIGECDLTVLPHRLIRKATSLETLSFHDCNRLVEHYDNQECSDWMFLSHIPNIEVSN
;
A
#
# COMPACT_ATOMS: atom_id res chain seq x y z
N MET A 1 22.07 -0.37 8.09
CA MET A 1 21.27 -1.42 8.75
C MET A 1 19.79 -1.10 8.54
N ALA A 2 19.15 -1.70 7.54
CA ALA A 2 17.72 -1.53 7.29
C ALA A 2 16.96 -2.29 8.38
N LYS A 3 16.23 -1.58 9.25
CA LYS A 3 15.35 -2.20 10.24
C LYS A 3 14.12 -2.74 9.50
N ILE A 4 14.18 -4.01 9.10
CA ILE A 4 13.00 -4.79 8.74
C ILE A 4 12.18 -4.89 10.04
N ARG A 5 11.14 -4.07 10.17
CA ARG A 5 10.14 -4.30 11.21
C ARG A 5 9.22 -5.38 10.67
N ARG A 6 9.40 -6.61 11.14
CA ARG A 6 8.33 -7.60 11.08
C ARG A 6 7.15 -7.02 11.87
N THR A 7 5.97 -7.05 11.28
CA THR A 7 4.73 -6.55 11.89
C THR A 7 4.28 -7.37 13.10
N ASP A 8 5.07 -8.37 13.52
CA ASP A 8 4.88 -9.18 14.74
C ASP A 8 4.73 -8.32 16.00
N GLU A 9 5.47 -7.21 16.08
CA GLU A 9 5.64 -6.40 17.30
C GLU A 9 4.78 -5.11 17.34
N ALA A 10 3.97 -4.84 16.31
CA ALA A 10 3.19 -3.61 16.16
C ALA A 10 1.69 -3.87 15.96
N LYS A 11 1.13 -4.88 16.65
CA LYS A 11 -0.25 -5.34 16.44
C LYS A 11 -1.22 -4.63 17.39
N SER A 12 -1.88 -3.57 16.93
CA SER A 12 -3.20 -3.17 17.44
C SER A 12 -4.23 -3.54 16.37
N MET A 13 -4.85 -4.71 16.51
CA MET A 13 -6.00 -5.10 15.68
C MET A 13 -7.26 -4.47 16.28
N ARG A 14 -7.87 -3.52 15.58
CA ARG A 14 -9.28 -3.18 15.80
C ARG A 14 -10.09 -3.75 14.64
N ASN A 15 -11.03 -4.66 14.95
CA ASN A 15 -12.05 -5.17 14.02
C ASN A 15 -11.56 -5.82 12.70
N GLY A 16 -10.36 -6.39 12.65
CA GLY A 16 -9.87 -7.12 11.46
C GLY A 16 -9.20 -6.24 10.40
N VAL A 17 -8.99 -4.96 10.71
CA VAL A 17 -8.25 -3.99 9.88
C VAL A 17 -6.80 -3.93 10.38
N MET A 18 -5.84 -3.94 9.45
CA MET A 18 -4.43 -3.67 9.80
C MET A 18 -4.23 -2.16 9.96
N GLU A 19 -4.48 -1.64 11.16
CA GLU A 19 -4.07 -0.28 11.50
C GLU A 19 -2.54 -0.22 11.63
N ALA A 20 -1.90 0.57 10.78
CA ALA A 20 -0.48 0.87 10.96
C ALA A 20 -0.34 1.80 12.17
N LEU A 21 0.18 1.27 13.29
CA LEU A 21 0.73 2.10 14.36
C LEU A 21 1.71 3.08 13.70
N GLN A 22 1.39 4.39 13.73
CA GLN A 22 2.14 5.48 13.10
C GLN A 22 3.56 5.07 12.68
N PRO A 23 3.78 4.81 11.38
CA PRO A 23 5.02 4.18 10.98
C PRO A 23 6.19 5.11 11.29
N PRO A 24 7.29 4.60 11.89
CA PRO A 24 8.37 5.45 12.32
C PRO A 24 8.94 6.21 11.10
N PRO A 25 9.25 7.52 11.22
CA PRO A 25 9.65 8.40 10.11
C PRO A 25 11.01 8.06 9.46
N TYR A 26 11.56 6.90 9.79
CA TYR A 26 12.85 6.38 9.33
C TYR A 26 12.73 4.99 8.69
N LEU A 27 11.53 4.44 8.54
CA LEU A 27 11.34 3.12 7.97
C LEU A 27 11.66 3.13 6.47
N SER A 28 12.69 2.36 6.06
CA SER A 28 13.07 2.20 4.66
C SER A 28 12.52 0.94 4.02
N SER A 29 12.10 -0.03 4.82
CA SER A 29 11.61 -1.32 4.35
C SER A 29 10.49 -1.80 5.27
N LEU A 30 9.34 -2.13 4.69
CA LEU A 30 8.18 -2.67 5.37
C LEU A 30 7.88 -4.03 4.76
N SER A 31 7.70 -5.03 5.61
CA SER A 31 7.30 -6.36 5.18
C SER A 31 6.18 -6.86 6.07
N THR A 32 5.09 -7.28 5.43
CA THR A 32 4.08 -8.13 6.04
C THR A 32 4.37 -9.55 5.55
N ASP A 33 4.60 -10.45 6.50
CA ASP A 33 4.83 -11.87 6.22
C ASP A 33 3.92 -12.68 7.13
N SER A 34 3.38 -13.78 6.59
CA SER A 34 2.66 -14.80 7.37
C SER A 34 1.48 -14.23 8.19
N TYR A 35 0.67 -13.36 7.59
CA TYR A 35 -0.57 -12.91 8.22
C TYR A 35 -1.64 -14.01 8.15
N GLN A 36 -1.55 -14.99 9.06
CA GLN A 36 -2.56 -16.04 9.22
C GLN A 36 -3.89 -15.54 9.81
N GLY A 37 -3.98 -14.24 10.15
CA GLY A 37 -5.18 -13.59 10.63
C GLY A 37 -6.28 -13.44 9.56
N LYS A 38 -7.48 -12.99 9.96
CA LYS A 38 -8.64 -12.83 9.07
C LYS A 38 -8.60 -11.55 8.19
N CYS A 39 -7.43 -10.95 7.98
CA CYS A 39 -7.33 -9.71 7.22
C CYS A 39 -7.68 -9.99 5.76
N GLN A 40 -8.86 -9.53 5.37
CA GLN A 40 -9.37 -9.64 4.01
C GLN A 40 -9.22 -8.36 3.22
N PHE A 41 -8.91 -7.27 3.92
CA PHE A 41 -8.94 -5.91 3.43
C PHE A 41 -7.76 -5.13 4.00
N LEU A 42 -6.95 -4.57 3.12
CA LEU A 42 -5.87 -3.64 3.47
C LEU A 42 -6.36 -2.22 3.19
N GLY A 43 -6.78 -1.51 4.23
CA GLY A 43 -7.28 -0.15 4.10
C GLY A 43 -6.17 0.89 3.96
N ARG A 44 -6.52 2.09 3.51
CA ARG A 44 -5.54 3.18 3.31
C ARG A 44 -4.90 3.68 4.60
N GLU A 45 -5.53 3.41 5.75
CA GLU A 45 -4.95 3.69 7.08
C GLU A 45 -3.66 2.89 7.33
N PHE A 46 -3.49 1.74 6.68
CA PHE A 46 -2.23 1.00 6.68
C PHE A 46 -1.04 1.85 6.20
N LEU A 47 -1.32 2.85 5.34
CA LEU A 47 -0.31 3.70 4.75
C LEU A 47 -0.10 5.01 5.52
N GLY A 48 -0.70 5.14 6.71
CA GLY A 48 -0.63 6.36 7.51
C GLY A 48 -1.51 7.50 6.96
N ILE A 49 -2.45 7.19 6.07
CA ILE A 49 -3.46 8.14 5.59
C ILE A 49 -4.59 8.13 6.62
N ALA A 50 -4.49 9.01 7.61
CA ALA A 50 -5.55 9.16 8.61
C ALA A 50 -6.76 9.86 7.98
N THR A 51 -7.93 9.21 8.01
CA THR A 51 -9.21 9.85 7.70
C THR A 51 -9.55 10.81 8.83
N SER A 52 -9.82 12.07 8.48
CA SER A 52 -10.15 13.14 9.42
C SER A 52 -11.59 13.03 9.94
N GLU A 53 -12.01 11.89 10.48
CA GLU A 53 -13.33 11.74 11.12
C GLU A 53 -13.25 11.71 12.67
N ASP A 54 -12.06 11.59 13.26
CA ASP A 54 -11.86 11.65 14.73
C ASP A 54 -11.38 13.02 15.26
N ILE A 55 -11.30 14.06 14.42
CA ILE A 55 -10.89 15.40 14.86
C ILE A 55 -12.11 16.34 14.94
N ASN A 56 -12.49 16.62 16.18
CA ASN A 56 -13.41 17.66 16.63
C ASN A 56 -13.54 18.86 15.64
N PRO A 57 -14.76 19.21 15.18
CA PRO A 57 -14.99 20.24 14.16
C PRO A 57 -14.66 21.69 14.59
N SER A 58 -14.10 21.90 15.79
CA SER A 58 -13.79 23.24 16.33
C SER A 58 -12.35 23.74 16.07
N LEU A 59 -11.51 22.97 15.37
CA LEU A 59 -10.17 23.40 14.95
C LEU A 59 -9.98 23.32 13.43
N SER A 60 -10.93 23.91 12.68
CA SER A 60 -10.77 24.10 11.24
C SER A 60 -9.79 25.24 10.94
N SER A 61 -8.52 24.89 10.75
CA SER A 61 -7.69 25.57 9.75
C SER A 61 -7.87 24.83 8.42
N PRO A 62 -8.14 25.50 7.28
CA PRO A 62 -8.39 24.84 6.00
C PRO A 62 -7.12 24.31 5.31
N SER A 63 -6.08 23.98 6.08
CA SER A 63 -4.79 23.59 5.53
C SER A 63 -4.14 22.56 6.44
N SER A 64 -3.69 21.45 5.85
CA SER A 64 -2.90 20.37 6.46
C SER A 64 -3.69 19.14 6.96
N THR A 65 -4.49 18.50 6.11
CA THR A 65 -4.48 17.03 6.09
C THR A 65 -3.09 16.59 5.59
N SER A 66 -2.09 16.65 6.47
CA SER A 66 -0.81 16.04 6.20
C SER A 66 -1.00 14.53 6.28
N ALA A 67 -1.34 13.90 5.16
CA ALA A 67 -1.15 12.47 5.01
C ALA A 67 0.37 12.21 5.09
N ILE A 68 0.86 11.93 6.29
CA ILE A 68 2.25 11.57 6.54
C ILE A 68 2.37 10.09 6.21
N GLY A 69 2.33 9.79 4.92
CA GLY A 69 2.58 8.44 4.45
C GLY A 69 4.01 8.00 4.74
N PHE A 70 4.36 6.81 4.28
CA PHE A 70 5.71 6.26 4.38
C PHE A 70 6.76 7.02 3.53
N LEU A 71 7.21 8.20 3.98
CA LEU A 71 8.06 9.11 3.19
C LEU A 71 9.45 8.55 2.84
N LYS A 72 9.99 7.63 3.64
CA LYS A 72 11.33 7.05 3.42
C LYS A 72 11.31 5.59 3.00
N LEU A 73 10.12 5.01 2.84
CA LEU A 73 9.97 3.62 2.48
C LEU A 73 10.45 3.42 1.05
N LYS A 74 11.32 2.43 0.87
CA LYS A 74 11.91 2.03 -0.41
C LYS A 74 11.43 0.66 -0.86
N LEU A 75 11.09 -0.20 0.10
CA LEU A 75 10.66 -1.57 -0.16
C LEU A 75 9.38 -1.85 0.63
N LEU A 76 8.33 -2.25 -0.07
CA LEU A 76 7.09 -2.78 0.52
C LEU A 76 6.93 -4.23 0.08
N VAL A 77 6.84 -5.15 1.04
CA VAL A 77 6.62 -6.58 0.77
C VAL A 77 5.32 -7.01 1.44
N ILE A 78 4.42 -7.61 0.66
CA ILE A 78 3.21 -8.25 1.15
C ILE A 78 3.29 -9.73 0.79
N PHE A 79 3.56 -10.58 1.77
CA PHE A 79 3.80 -12.00 1.52
C PHE A 79 2.93 -12.88 2.43
N ARG A 80 2.48 -14.03 1.89
CA ARG A 80 1.72 -15.04 2.66
C ARG A 80 0.48 -14.46 3.35
N CYS A 81 -0.30 -13.70 2.60
CA CYS A 81 -1.58 -13.15 3.05
C CYS A 81 -2.73 -13.75 2.21
N PRO A 82 -3.01 -15.06 2.33
CA PRO A 82 -3.95 -15.78 1.46
C PRO A 82 -5.41 -15.39 1.68
N LYS A 83 -5.73 -14.58 2.69
CA LYS A 83 -7.08 -14.06 2.91
C LYS A 83 -7.26 -12.64 2.39
N LEU A 84 -6.17 -11.94 2.06
CA LEU A 84 -6.20 -10.57 1.58
C LEU A 84 -6.77 -10.57 0.17
N LYS A 85 -7.98 -10.04 0.01
CA LYS A 85 -8.73 -10.01 -1.25
C LYS A 85 -8.82 -8.61 -1.83
N GLU A 86 -8.79 -7.61 -0.97
CA GLU A 86 -9.01 -6.22 -1.33
C GLU A 86 -7.91 -5.34 -0.74
N TRP A 87 -7.45 -4.38 -1.54
CA TRP A 87 -6.54 -3.32 -1.11
C TRP A 87 -7.17 -2.00 -1.51
N GLU A 88 -7.52 -1.19 -0.50
CA GLU A 88 -8.19 0.08 -0.68
C GLU A 88 -7.31 1.09 -1.40
N ASP A 89 -7.90 1.73 -2.41
CA ASP A 89 -7.27 2.84 -3.11
C ASP A 89 -7.51 4.17 -2.38
N ILE A 90 -6.70 5.17 -2.71
CA ILE A 90 -6.89 6.54 -2.23
C ILE A 90 -8.04 7.22 -2.97
N THR A 91 -8.66 8.19 -2.31
CA THR A 91 -9.76 8.96 -2.88
C THR A 91 -9.28 9.84 -4.05
N VAL A 92 -10.23 10.34 -4.84
CA VAL A 92 -9.92 11.27 -5.95
C VAL A 92 -9.18 12.51 -5.48
N GLN A 93 -9.62 13.09 -4.36
CA GLN A 93 -9.02 14.30 -3.80
C GLN A 93 -7.58 14.06 -3.34
N GLU A 94 -7.30 12.90 -2.74
CA GLU A 94 -5.96 12.49 -2.32
C GLU A 94 -5.04 12.21 -3.54
N GLY A 95 -5.61 11.58 -4.58
CA GLY A 95 -4.94 11.35 -5.85
C GLY A 95 -4.58 12.63 -6.62
N GLU A 96 -5.38 13.69 -6.49
CA GLU A 96 -5.11 14.98 -7.16
C GLU A 96 -4.25 15.93 -6.31
N SER A 97 -4.17 15.69 -5.00
CA SER A 97 -3.39 16.51 -4.09
C SER A 97 -1.88 16.42 -4.37
N ALA A 98 -1.30 17.51 -4.87
CA ALA A 98 0.14 17.63 -5.14
C ALA A 98 0.97 17.72 -3.85
N ILE A 99 0.37 18.18 -2.75
CA ILE A 99 1.00 18.22 -1.43
C ILE A 99 1.05 16.84 -0.76
N MET A 100 0.23 15.89 -1.24
CA MET A 100 0.17 14.55 -0.71
C MET A 100 1.21 13.65 -1.39
N SER A 101 2.21 13.24 -0.61
CA SER A 101 3.20 12.25 -1.03
C SER A 101 3.01 10.98 -0.23
N ILE A 102 2.45 9.96 -0.87
CA ILE A 102 2.30 8.63 -0.28
C ILE A 102 3.39 7.77 -0.89
N MET A 103 4.35 7.34 -0.06
CA MET A 103 5.46 6.50 -0.50
C MET A 103 6.35 7.10 -1.63
N PRO A 104 6.76 8.37 -1.55
CA PRO A 104 7.53 9.04 -2.60
C PRO A 104 8.90 8.39 -2.88
N CYS A 105 9.43 7.60 -1.95
CA CYS A 105 10.72 6.92 -2.09
C CYS A 105 10.59 5.42 -2.41
N LEU A 106 9.37 4.90 -2.60
CA LEU A 106 9.16 3.48 -2.82
C LEU A 106 9.73 3.10 -4.18
N LYS A 107 10.67 2.16 -4.16
CA LYS A 107 11.39 1.66 -5.33
C LYS A 107 10.90 0.27 -5.73
N GLN A 108 10.48 -0.53 -4.76
CA GLN A 108 10.09 -1.91 -4.98
C GLN A 108 8.83 -2.26 -4.18
N LEU A 109 7.86 -2.86 -4.87
CA LEU A 109 6.66 -3.44 -4.30
C LEU A 109 6.60 -4.93 -4.69
N ASP A 110 6.71 -5.80 -3.70
CA ASP A 110 6.61 -7.25 -3.89
C ASP A 110 5.32 -7.75 -3.24
N ILE A 111 4.52 -8.49 -3.99
CA ILE A 111 3.31 -9.14 -3.50
C ILE A 111 3.41 -10.62 -3.81
N GLY A 112 3.25 -11.48 -2.81
CA GLY A 112 3.24 -12.92 -3.07
C GLY A 112 2.45 -13.79 -2.11
N GLU A 113 2.03 -14.95 -2.60
CA GLU A 113 1.14 -15.88 -1.90
C GLU A 113 -0.11 -15.14 -1.33
N CYS A 114 -0.75 -14.30 -2.16
CA CYS A 114 -1.92 -13.47 -1.80
C CYS A 114 -3.09 -13.63 -2.78
N ASP A 115 -4.31 -13.51 -2.28
CA ASP A 115 -5.59 -13.65 -3.01
C ASP A 115 -6.18 -12.32 -3.51
N LEU A 116 -5.33 -11.29 -3.58
CA LEU A 116 -5.71 -9.93 -3.97
C LEU A 116 -6.20 -9.94 -5.43
N THR A 117 -7.24 -9.17 -5.73
CA THR A 117 -7.78 -9.11 -7.11
C THR A 117 -7.22 -7.96 -7.92
N VAL A 118 -7.00 -6.81 -7.27
CA VAL A 118 -6.66 -5.56 -7.94
C VAL A 118 -5.76 -4.74 -7.03
N LEU A 119 -4.85 -3.97 -7.64
CA LEU A 119 -4.03 -3.00 -6.93
C LEU A 119 -4.75 -1.66 -6.81
N PRO A 120 -4.43 -0.88 -5.77
CA PRO A 120 -4.89 0.50 -5.64
C PRO A 120 -4.19 1.41 -6.67
N HIS A 121 -4.78 1.57 -7.85
CA HIS A 121 -4.14 2.25 -8.99
C HIS A 121 -3.72 3.68 -8.70
N ARG A 122 -4.56 4.48 -8.02
CA ARG A 122 -4.24 5.89 -7.71
C ARG A 122 -3.08 5.96 -6.72
N LEU A 123 -3.04 5.05 -5.75
CA LEU A 123 -1.92 4.92 -4.83
C LEU A 123 -0.63 4.55 -5.57
N ILE A 124 -0.66 3.54 -6.43
CA ILE A 124 0.52 3.11 -7.19
C ILE A 124 1.03 4.22 -8.11
N ARG A 125 0.13 5.04 -8.67
CA ARG A 125 0.50 6.22 -9.45
C ARG A 125 1.17 7.33 -8.63
N LYS A 126 0.89 7.42 -7.32
CA LYS A 126 1.56 8.35 -6.40
C LYS A 126 2.97 7.88 -6.01
N ALA A 127 3.25 6.59 -6.11
CA ALA A 127 4.59 6.04 -5.93
C ALA A 127 5.47 6.32 -7.16
N THR A 128 5.84 7.58 -7.36
CA THR A 128 6.56 8.04 -8.57
C THR A 128 7.99 7.49 -8.69
N SER A 129 8.58 7.00 -7.60
CA SER A 129 9.92 6.38 -7.60
C SER A 129 9.88 4.87 -7.79
N LEU A 130 8.70 4.28 -8.06
CA LEU A 130 8.54 2.84 -8.16
C LEU A 130 9.23 2.31 -9.42
N GLU A 131 10.26 1.50 -9.21
CA GLU A 131 11.12 0.93 -10.25
C GLU A 131 10.73 -0.52 -10.55
N THR A 132 10.27 -1.24 -9.53
CA THR A 132 9.95 -2.67 -9.63
C THR A 132 8.63 -2.99 -8.96
N LEU A 133 7.76 -3.70 -9.68
CA LEU A 133 6.54 -4.32 -9.17
C LEU A 133 6.60 -5.82 -9.46
N SER A 134 6.57 -6.64 -8.41
CA SER A 134 6.68 -8.09 -8.56
C SER A 134 5.49 -8.82 -7.95
N PHE A 135 4.92 -9.76 -8.72
CA PHE A 135 3.89 -10.69 -8.29
C PHE A 135 4.46 -12.11 -8.23
N HIS A 136 4.26 -12.80 -7.10
CA HIS A 136 4.71 -14.18 -6.88
C HIS A 136 3.57 -15.05 -6.36
N ASP A 137 3.19 -16.12 -7.07
CA ASP A 137 2.11 -17.02 -6.62
C ASP A 137 0.78 -16.27 -6.33
N CYS A 138 0.46 -15.24 -7.13
CA CYS A 138 -0.69 -14.35 -6.96
C CYS A 138 -1.71 -14.51 -8.09
N ASN A 139 -2.24 -15.72 -8.28
CA ASN A 139 -3.07 -16.10 -9.44
C ASN A 139 -4.13 -15.06 -9.84
N ARG A 140 -4.86 -14.49 -8.87
CA ARG A 140 -5.94 -13.52 -9.17
C ARG A 140 -5.44 -12.16 -9.67
N LEU A 141 -4.33 -11.65 -9.10
CA LEU A 141 -3.67 -10.45 -9.61
C LEU A 141 -3.05 -10.74 -10.98
N VAL A 142 -2.38 -11.88 -11.11
CA VAL A 142 -1.77 -12.30 -12.37
C VAL A 142 -2.83 -12.33 -13.46
N GLU A 143 -3.93 -13.05 -13.27
CA GLU A 143 -5.05 -13.09 -14.23
C GLU A 143 -5.62 -11.69 -14.56
N HIS A 144 -5.72 -10.79 -13.58
CA HIS A 144 -6.24 -9.43 -13.79
C HIS A 144 -5.30 -8.54 -14.63
N TYR A 145 -3.99 -8.75 -14.52
CA TYR A 145 -2.96 -7.96 -15.19
C TYR A 145 -2.21 -8.73 -16.30
N ASP A 146 -2.55 -9.99 -16.58
CA ASP A 146 -1.93 -10.86 -17.59
C ASP A 146 -2.14 -10.32 -19.01
N ASN A 147 -3.29 -9.67 -19.23
CA ASN A 147 -3.57 -9.02 -20.49
C ASN A 147 -3.12 -7.55 -20.46
N GLN A 148 -2.03 -7.23 -21.15
CA GLN A 148 -1.52 -5.86 -21.31
C GLN A 148 -2.49 -4.91 -22.04
N GLU A 149 -3.54 -5.45 -22.67
CA GLU A 149 -4.64 -4.66 -23.26
C GLU A 149 -5.75 -4.32 -22.24
N CYS A 150 -5.69 -4.88 -21.02
CA CYS A 150 -6.60 -4.52 -19.95
C CYS A 150 -6.46 -3.02 -19.63
N SER A 151 -7.59 -2.32 -19.53
CA SER A 151 -7.60 -0.88 -19.19
C SER A 151 -6.86 -0.60 -17.88
N ASP A 152 -6.82 -1.58 -16.98
CA ASP A 152 -6.16 -1.47 -15.69
C ASP A 152 -4.64 -1.59 -15.76
N TRP A 153 -4.09 -2.22 -16.80
CA TRP A 153 -2.65 -2.29 -17.04
C TRP A 153 -2.06 -0.89 -17.30
N MET A 154 -2.84 0.01 -17.89
CA MET A 154 -2.41 1.39 -18.16
C MET A 154 -1.98 2.12 -16.87
N PHE A 155 -2.54 1.76 -15.72
CA PHE A 155 -2.16 2.33 -14.43
C PHE A 155 -0.82 1.81 -13.89
N LEU A 156 -0.29 0.71 -14.43
CA LEU A 156 1.02 0.16 -14.08
C LEU A 156 2.09 0.52 -15.12
N SER A 157 1.70 1.05 -16.27
CA SER A 157 2.59 1.34 -17.40
C SER A 157 3.73 2.34 -17.09
N HIS A 158 3.63 3.13 -16.02
CA HIS A 158 4.71 4.03 -15.60
C HIS A 158 5.85 3.30 -14.86
N ILE A 159 5.64 2.03 -14.49
CA ILE A 159 6.61 1.22 -13.74
C ILE A 159 7.53 0.51 -14.75
N PRO A 160 8.86 0.69 -14.65
CA PRO A 160 9.77 0.18 -15.68
C PRO A 160 9.95 -1.34 -15.65
N ASN A 161 9.87 -1.97 -14.47
CA ASN A 161 10.03 -3.41 -14.34
C ASN A 161 8.80 -4.00 -13.64
N ILE A 162 8.03 -4.80 -14.38
CA ILE A 162 6.93 -5.58 -13.83
C ILE A 162 7.28 -7.05 -14.01
N GLU A 163 7.47 -7.74 -12.89
CA GLU A 163 7.81 -9.15 -12.86
C GLU A 163 6.60 -9.94 -12.40
N VAL A 164 6.25 -10.99 -13.15
CA VAL A 164 5.12 -11.83 -12.83
C VAL A 164 5.60 -13.27 -12.80
N SER A 165 5.42 -13.94 -11.67
CA SER A 165 5.79 -15.34 -11.46
C SER A 165 4.67 -16.08 -10.77
N ASN A 166 4.42 -17.31 -11.25
CA ASN A 166 3.45 -18.27 -10.72
C ASN A 166 4.17 -19.47 -10.10
#